data_AF-R5A6W0-F1
#
_entry.id   AF-R5A6W0-F1
#
_cell.length_a   1.000
_cell.length_b   1.000
_cell.length_c   1.000
_cell.angle_alpha   90.00
_cell.angle_beta   90.00
_cell.angle_gamma   90.00
#
_symmetry.space_group_name_H-M   'P 1'
#
loop_
_entity.id
_entity.type
_entity.pdbx_description
1 polymer ?
#
loop_
_entity_poly.entity_id
_entity_poly.type
_entity_poly.pdbx_seq_one_letter_code
_entity_poly.pdbx_strand_id
1 'polypeptide(L)' 'MDIDPEQKLCIFHIEIATEICPVMEYFEIFLERMVLCRKAAQTLGLQFELIINGTRLL' A
#
# COMPACT_ATOMS: atom_id res chain seq x y z
N MET A 1 8.09 -2.32 0.23
CA MET A 1 7.68 -1.09 -0.50
C MET A 1 8.65 -1.03 -1.65
N ASP A 2 8.09 -1.09 -2.84
CA ASP A 2 8.83 -1.45 -4.03
C ASP A 2 8.54 -0.39 -5.09
N ILE A 3 9.59 0.12 -5.71
CA ILE A 3 9.50 1.20 -6.69
C ILE A 3 9.95 0.62 -8.02
N ASP A 4 9.09 0.72 -9.03
CA ASP A 4 9.39 0.40 -10.42
C ASP A 4 9.32 1.70 -11.24
N PRO A 5 10.47 2.36 -11.48
CA PRO A 5 10.50 3.60 -12.25
C PRO A 5 10.12 3.40 -13.73
N GLU A 6 10.38 2.22 -14.30
CA GLU A 6 10.10 1.94 -15.71
C GLU A 6 8.60 1.85 -15.97
N GLN A 7 7.89 1.15 -15.09
CA GLN A 7 6.42 1.03 -15.12
C GLN A 7 5.71 2.19 -14.42
N LYS A 8 6.46 3.13 -13.84
CA LYS A 8 5.95 4.22 -13.00
C LYS A 8 5.10 3.72 -11.82
N LEU A 9 5.51 2.64 -11.16
CA LEU A 9 4.77 2.05 -10.04
C LEU A 9 5.48 2.29 -8.70
N CYS A 10 4.67 2.48 -7.67
CA CYS A 10 5.03 2.50 -6.27
C CYS A 10 4.09 1.51 -5.55
N ILE A 11 4.63 0.37 -5.12
CA ILE A 11 3.85 -0.75 -4.59
C ILE A 11 4.05 -0.84 -3.08
N PHE A 12 2.94 -0.81 -2.35
CA PHE A 12 2.92 -1.00 -0.90
C PHE A 12 2.36 -2.38 -0.57
N HIS A 13 3.22 -3.24 -0.04
CA HIS A 13 2.87 -4.60 0.38
C HIS A 13 2.51 -4.64 1.86
N ILE A 14 1.42 -5.31 2.16
CA ILE A 14 0.94 -5.56 3.51
C ILE A 14 0.61 -7.05 3.64
N GLU A 15 1.06 -7.65 4.74
CA GLU A 15 0.61 -8.97 5.18
C GLU A 15 -0.15 -8.80 6.49
N ILE A 16 -1.37 -9.34 6.55
CA ILE A 16 -2.27 -9.29 7.71
C ILE A 16 -2.59 -10.72 8.11
N ALA A 17 -2.17 -11.08 9.31
CA ALA A 17 -2.60 -12.30 10.00
C ALA A 17 -4.04 -12.11 10.51
N THR A 18 -5.02 -12.38 9.64
CA THR A 18 -6.45 -12.18 9.93
C THR A 18 -6.99 -13.07 11.06
N GLU A 19 -6.23 -14.11 11.42
CA GLU A 19 -6.46 -14.98 12.56
C GLU A 19 -6.15 -14.34 13.91
N ILE A 20 -5.33 -13.26 13.93
CA ILE A 20 -4.96 -12.52 15.14
C ILE A 20 -5.83 -11.26 15.28
N CYS A 21 -6.00 -10.48 14.22
CA CYS A 21 -6.81 -9.26 14.24
C CYS A 21 -7.59 -9.03 12.94
N PRO A 22 -8.76 -8.36 13.01
CA PRO A 22 -9.51 -7.99 11.82
C PRO A 22 -8.76 -7.00 10.94
N VAL A 23 -8.92 -7.12 9.63
CA VAL A 23 -8.33 -6.22 8.63
C VAL A 23 -8.61 -4.73 8.92
N MET A 24 -9.78 -4.41 9.49
CA MET A 24 -10.17 -3.03 9.82
C MET A 24 -9.29 -2.37 10.89
N GLU A 25 -8.86 -3.13 11.90
CA GLU A 25 -8.00 -2.63 12.97
C GLU A 25 -6.58 -2.35 12.43
N TYR A 26 -6.14 -3.15 11.45
CA TYR A 26 -4.91 -2.95 10.72
C TYR A 26 -4.96 -1.71 9.81
N PHE A 27 -6.11 -1.45 9.17
CA PHE A 27 -6.29 -0.23 8.39
C PHE A 27 -6.05 1.01 9.24
N GLU A 28 -6.50 1.08 10.50
CA GLU A 28 -6.28 2.26 11.35
C GLU A 28 -4.78 2.57 11.56
N ILE A 29 -3.96 1.54 11.76
CA ILE A 29 -2.52 1.70 12.00
C ILE A 29 -1.79 2.15 10.72
N PHE A 30 -2.18 1.63 9.57
CA PHE A 30 -1.43 1.80 8.33
C PHE A 30 -2.03 2.82 7.36
N LEU A 31 -3.26 3.29 7.57
CA LEU A 31 -3.95 4.23 6.70
C LEU A 31 -3.17 5.53 6.52
N GLU A 32 -2.65 6.11 7.61
CA GLU A 32 -1.88 7.35 7.53
C GLU A 32 -0.63 7.19 6.65
N ARG A 33 0.10 6.08 6.83
CA ARG A 33 1.29 5.76 6.03
C ARG A 33 0.92 5.52 4.56
N MET A 34 -0.17 4.83 4.30
CA MET A 34 -0.67 4.60 2.94
C MET A 34 -1.03 5.91 2.25
N VAL A 35 -1.73 6.82 2.94
CA VAL A 35 -2.08 8.14 2.40
C VAL A 35 -0.83 8.96 2.10
N LEU A 36 0.16 8.95 2.99
CA LEU A 36 1.42 9.66 2.78
C LEU A 36 2.19 9.09 1.57
N CYS A 37 2.30 7.77 1.48
CA CYS A 37 3.00 7.09 0.38
C CYS A 37 2.31 7.35 -0.96
N ARG A 38 0.97 7.32 -0.99
CA ARG A 38 0.19 7.68 -2.17
C ARG A 38 0.43 9.12 -2.61
N LYS A 39 0.46 10.08 -1.67
CA LYS A 39 0.78 11.49 -1.98
C LYS A 39 2.20 11.63 -2.52
N ALA A 40 3.18 10.95 -1.93
CA ALA A 40 4.55 10.96 -2.41
C ALA A 40 4.67 10.38 -3.84
N ALA A 41 4.02 9.24 -4.10
CA ALA A 41 3.96 8.64 -5.44
C ALA A 41 3.37 9.61 -6.46
N GLN A 42 2.26 10.29 -6.13
CA GLN A 42 1.65 11.31 -6.99
C GLN A 42 2.61 12.47 -7.29
N THR A 43 3.31 12.98 -6.28
CA THR A 43 4.32 14.03 -6.46
C THR A 43 5.46 13.60 -7.38
N LEU A 44 5.82 12.32 -7.35
CA LEU A 44 6.85 11.72 -8.20
C LEU A 44 6.33 11.28 -9.58
N GLY A 45 5.04 11.47 -9.87
CA GLY A 45 4.42 11.01 -11.12
C GLY A 45 4.31 9.49 -11.25
N LEU A 46 4.32 8.78 -10.12
CA LEU A 46 4.15 7.33 -10.02
C LEU A 46 2.70 6.98 -9.66
N GLN A 47 2.22 5.85 -10.16
CA GLN A 47 1.00 5.21 -9.70
C GLN A 47 1.27 4.47 -8.39
N PHE A 48 0.37 4.64 -7.44
CA PHE A 48 0.44 3.93 -6.16
C PHE A 48 -0.46 2.69 -6.23
N GLU A 49 0.08 1.53 -5.85
CA GLU A 49 -0.66 0.28 -5.76
C GLU A 49 -0.54 -0.30 -4.35
N LEU A 50 -1.63 -0.89 -3.87
CA LEU A 50 -1.68 -1.56 -2.58
C LEU A 50 -1.90 -3.06 -2.80
N ILE A 51 -1.04 -3.88 -2.18
CA ILE A 51 -1.15 -5.34 -2.20
C ILE A 51 -1.28 -5.82 -0.76
N ILE A 52 -2.43 -6.44 -0.44
CA ILE A 52 -2.69 -7.02 0.89
C ILE A 52 -2.83 -8.53 0.74
N ASN A 53 -2.03 -9.31 1.47
CA ASN A 53 -2.05 -10.78 1.42
C ASN A 53 -1.96 -11.30 -0.04
N GLY A 54 -1.13 -10.67 -0.86
CA GLY A 54 -0.97 -10.99 -2.28
C GLY A 54 -2.09 -10.51 -3.21
N THR A 55 -3.17 -9.92 -2.67
CA THR A 55 -4.28 -9.38 -3.46
C THR A 55 -4.06 -7.90 -3.75
N ARG A 56 -4.07 -7.53 -5.03
CA ARG A 56 -4.00 -6.13 -5.47
C ARG A 56 -5.37 -5.47 -5.28
N LEU A 57 -5.40 -4.37 -4.54
CA LEU A 57 -6.57 -3.50 -4.41
C LEU A 57 -6.51 -2.41 -5.49
N LEU A 58 -7.57 -2.34 -6.29
CA LEU A 58 -7.76 -1.39 -7.40
C LEU A 58 -8.06 0.04 -6.90
#